data_AF-A0A354IRW1-F1
#
_entry.id   AF-A0A354IRW1-F1
#
_cell.length_a   1.000
_cell.length_b   1.000
_cell.length_c   1.000
_cell.angle_alpha   90.00
_cell.angle_beta   90.00
_cell.angle_gamma   90.00
#
_symmetry.space_group_name_H-M   'P 1'
#
loop_
_entity.id
_entity.type
_entity.pdbx_description
1 polymer ?
#
loop_
_entity_poly.entity_id
_entity_poly.type
_entity_poly.pdbx_seq_one_letter_code
_entity_poly.pdbx_strand_id
1 'polypeptide(L)'
;MRPLSPLPQEVDKPVIWTVSVSRLSDLLRDITLEYDHLATIEPINLGFDEAARHIRERMASERCDVVIAAGSNGAYLKGRVSAPVVVAKASGFDVMQALARARKVSSRIGVISYQQPLPELADFSATFGLTIAQRTYVTREDARAAIKEMKKNGIEVVVGAGLITDLAEEAGLTGVFLYSAASIRQAFDDALELARLTQLEANRIRRGPANESRRARRGLNDLRGESEAMERLRQSVVLYARSPATVLIQGETGSGKELVAQAIHREGPRNLGANRPFVAVNCGAIAESLLESELFGHEEGAFTGARRGGHTGLFEAANRGTLFLDEIG
;
A
#
# COMPACT_ATOMS: atom_id res chain seq x y z
N MET A 1 -28.46 2.61 -34.22
CA MET A 1 -27.27 3.39 -33.79
C MET A 1 -26.98 3.00 -32.35
N ARG A 2 -26.00 2.10 -32.11
CA ARG A 2 -25.61 1.71 -30.74
C ARG A 2 -24.87 2.88 -30.09
N PRO A 3 -25.11 3.24 -28.82
CA PRO A 3 -24.31 4.25 -28.15
C PRO A 3 -22.88 3.72 -28.06
N LEU A 4 -21.91 4.55 -28.45
CA LEU A 4 -20.49 4.32 -28.24
C LEU A 4 -20.25 4.06 -26.74
N SER A 5 -19.58 2.95 -26.44
CA SER A 5 -19.05 2.68 -25.11
C SER A 5 -18.22 3.89 -24.65
N PRO A 6 -18.33 4.33 -23.39
CA PRO A 6 -17.47 5.40 -22.90
C PRO A 6 -16.01 4.95 -23.00
N LEU A 7 -15.16 5.85 -23.50
CA LEU A 7 -13.70 5.68 -23.52
C LEU A 7 -13.20 5.23 -22.14
N PRO A 8 -12.17 4.36 -22.05
CA PRO A 8 -11.59 3.99 -20.77
C PRO A 8 -11.14 5.27 -20.06
N GLN A 9 -11.62 5.48 -18.83
CA GLN A 9 -11.19 6.57 -17.97
C GLN A 9 -9.66 6.55 -17.89
N GLU A 10 -8.99 7.67 -18.20
CA GLU A 10 -7.56 7.83 -17.94
C GLU A 10 -7.30 7.40 -16.49
N VAL A 11 -6.47 6.37 -16.33
CA VAL A 11 -6.01 5.96 -15.00
C VAL A 11 -5.13 7.08 -14.51
N ASP A 12 -5.64 7.86 -13.54
CA ASP A 12 -4.92 8.98 -12.95
C ASP A 12 -3.53 8.51 -12.49
N LYS A 13 -2.48 9.22 -12.92
CA LYS A 13 -1.09 8.82 -12.64
C LYS A 13 -0.91 8.71 -11.11
N PRO A 14 -0.18 7.70 -10.62
CA PRO A 14 0.13 7.61 -9.21
C PRO A 14 0.92 8.85 -8.76
N VAL A 15 0.59 9.38 -7.59
CA VAL A 15 1.32 10.49 -6.97
C VAL A 15 2.34 9.92 -5.99
N ILE A 16 3.62 10.09 -6.32
CA ILE A 16 4.75 9.57 -5.54
C ILE A 16 5.51 10.73 -4.91
N TRP A 17 5.70 10.68 -3.60
CA TRP A 17 6.55 11.65 -2.91
C TRP A 17 7.92 11.05 -2.63
N THR A 18 8.98 11.69 -3.11
CA THR A 18 10.35 11.28 -2.83
C THR A 18 10.89 12.07 -1.65
N VAL A 19 11.34 11.37 -0.59
CA VAL A 19 11.74 12.01 0.67
C VAL A 19 13.21 11.73 0.94
N SER A 20 14.02 12.77 0.86
CA SER A 20 15.47 12.63 0.89
C SER A 20 16.16 13.89 1.39
N VAL A 21 17.44 13.75 1.70
CA VAL A 21 18.34 14.86 2.01
C VAL A 21 19.65 14.66 1.26
N SER A 22 20.36 15.76 1.03
CA SER A 22 21.71 15.82 0.45
C SER A 22 21.86 14.98 -0.83
N ARG A 23 22.84 14.08 -0.89
CA ARG A 23 23.22 13.33 -2.11
C ARG A 23 22.13 12.41 -2.64
N LEU A 24 21.25 11.94 -1.76
CA LEU A 24 20.12 11.13 -2.18
C LEU A 24 19.12 11.97 -2.98
N SER A 25 18.97 13.25 -2.66
CA SER A 25 18.07 14.16 -3.38
C SER A 25 18.52 14.38 -4.82
N ASP A 26 19.84 14.50 -5.05
CA ASP A 26 20.39 14.62 -6.40
C ASP A 26 20.15 13.33 -7.20
N LEU A 27 20.46 12.17 -6.60
CA LEU A 27 20.26 10.89 -7.27
C LEU A 27 18.78 10.63 -7.58
N LEU A 28 17.87 10.94 -6.66
CA LEU A 28 16.43 10.80 -6.90
C LEU A 28 15.95 11.74 -8.00
N ARG A 29 16.48 12.97 -8.08
CA ARG A 29 16.13 13.94 -9.12
C ARG A 29 16.54 13.43 -10.50
N ASP A 30 17.74 12.90 -10.64
CA ASP A 30 18.23 12.36 -11.90
C ASP A 30 17.35 11.20 -12.39
N ILE A 31 16.98 10.30 -11.48
CA ILE A 31 16.12 9.15 -11.80
C ILE A 31 14.66 9.56 -12.04
N THR A 32 14.16 10.61 -11.38
CA THR A 32 12.77 11.08 -11.54
C THR A 32 12.42 11.35 -13.01
N LEU A 33 13.37 11.90 -13.78
CA LEU A 33 13.19 12.17 -15.20
C LEU A 33 12.85 10.92 -16.03
N GLU A 34 13.30 9.74 -15.60
CA GLU A 34 12.99 8.47 -16.23
C GLU A 34 11.52 8.03 -15.99
N TYR A 35 10.88 8.54 -14.92
CA TYR A 35 9.58 8.09 -14.43
C TYR A 35 8.44 9.12 -14.52
N ASP A 36 8.70 10.38 -14.92
CA ASP A 36 7.68 11.44 -15.06
C ASP A 36 6.50 11.06 -15.98
N HIS A 37 6.76 10.19 -16.95
CA HIS A 37 5.73 9.70 -17.85
C HIS A 37 4.80 8.65 -17.19
N LEU A 38 5.23 8.02 -16.09
CA LEU A 38 4.52 6.96 -15.38
C LEU A 38 3.85 7.42 -14.07
N ALA A 39 4.37 8.46 -13.43
CA ALA A 39 3.89 8.97 -12.14
C ALA A 39 4.00 10.50 -12.06
N THR A 40 3.20 11.12 -11.20
CA THR A 40 3.44 12.49 -10.73
C THR A 40 4.37 12.41 -9.53
N ILE A 41 5.59 12.91 -9.68
CA ILE A 41 6.64 12.75 -8.67
C ILE A 41 6.95 14.10 -8.02
N GLU A 42 6.87 14.17 -6.70
CA GLU A 42 7.10 15.41 -5.95
C GLU A 42 8.21 15.24 -4.91
N PRO A 43 9.30 16.04 -4.98
CA PRO A 43 10.40 15.93 -4.04
C PRO A 43 10.11 16.66 -2.72
N ILE A 44 10.44 16.00 -1.62
CA ILE A 44 10.43 16.53 -0.25
C ILE A 44 11.85 16.43 0.29
N ASN A 45 12.53 17.57 0.37
CA ASN A 45 13.93 17.65 0.79
C ASN A 45 14.06 17.81 2.31
N LEU A 46 13.41 16.93 3.07
CA LEU A 46 13.35 16.95 4.53
C LEU A 46 13.72 15.57 5.11
N GLY A 47 14.13 15.54 6.38
CA GLY A 47 14.48 14.30 7.08
C GLY A 47 13.71 14.10 8.40
N PHE A 48 13.57 12.83 8.79
CA PHE A 48 13.10 12.39 10.11
C PHE A 48 11.76 13.04 10.52
N ASP A 49 11.70 13.66 11.70
CA ASP A 49 10.48 14.23 12.27
C ASP A 49 9.92 15.38 11.43
N GLU A 50 10.81 16.21 10.87
CA GLU A 50 10.40 17.32 10.01
C GLU A 50 9.72 16.82 8.74
N ALA A 51 10.28 15.78 8.11
CA ALA A 51 9.65 15.12 6.97
C ALA A 51 8.30 14.48 7.36
N ALA A 52 8.26 13.74 8.47
CA ALA A 52 7.03 13.07 8.91
C ALA A 52 5.91 14.06 9.23
N ARG A 53 6.23 15.23 9.81
CA ARG A 53 5.27 16.30 10.08
C ARG A 53 4.79 16.93 8.78
N HIS A 54 5.71 17.30 7.90
CA HIS A 54 5.39 17.92 6.62
C HIS A 54 4.52 17.01 5.73
N ILE A 55 4.83 15.72 5.66
CA ILE A 55 4.03 14.73 4.92
C ILE A 55 2.61 14.65 5.50
N ARG A 56 2.45 14.57 6.83
CA ARG A 56 1.12 14.53 7.47
C ARG A 56 0.31 15.79 7.20
N GLU A 57 0.94 16.96 7.25
CA GLU A 57 0.31 18.24 6.95
C GLU A 57 -0.15 18.31 5.49
N ARG A 58 0.71 17.97 4.54
CA ARG A 58 0.35 17.97 3.11
C ARG A 58 -0.72 16.95 2.77
N MET A 59 -0.67 15.76 3.35
CA MET A 59 -1.69 14.72 3.16
C MET A 59 -3.08 15.14 3.68
N ALA A 60 -3.19 16.24 4.44
CA ALA A 60 -4.49 16.78 4.82
C ALA A 60 -5.27 17.37 3.64
N SER A 61 -4.57 17.85 2.60
CA SER A 61 -5.14 18.50 1.42
C SER A 61 -4.73 17.86 0.09
N GLU A 62 -3.68 17.05 0.07
CA GLU A 62 -3.07 16.51 -1.15
C GLU A 62 -3.07 14.98 -1.14
N ARG A 63 -3.17 14.40 -2.34
CA ARG A 63 -3.10 12.94 -2.54
C ARG A 63 -1.63 12.52 -2.58
N CYS A 64 -1.29 11.49 -1.82
CA CYS A 64 -0.04 10.76 -1.93
C CYS A 64 -0.36 9.26 -1.95
N ASP A 65 0.02 8.57 -3.03
CA ASP A 65 -0.22 7.13 -3.14
C ASP A 65 0.91 6.34 -2.49
N VAL A 66 2.17 6.75 -2.69
CA VAL A 66 3.36 6.08 -2.15
C VAL A 66 4.45 7.11 -1.82
N VAL A 67 5.18 6.86 -0.74
CA VAL A 67 6.40 7.59 -0.38
C VAL A 67 7.62 6.74 -0.69
N ILE A 68 8.60 7.30 -1.40
CA ILE A 68 9.93 6.70 -1.59
C ILE A 68 10.93 7.40 -0.68
N ALA A 69 11.66 6.64 0.12
CA ALA A 69 12.76 7.14 0.93
C ALA A 69 13.88 6.10 1.00
N ALA A 70 15.03 6.43 1.59
CA ALA A 70 16.12 5.46 1.76
C ALA A 70 16.67 5.45 3.19
N GLY A 71 17.31 4.35 3.53
CA GLY A 71 18.13 4.21 4.74
C GLY A 71 17.37 4.51 6.03
N SER A 72 18.03 5.21 6.95
CA SER A 72 17.49 5.56 8.27
C SER A 72 16.26 6.47 8.17
N ASN A 73 16.19 7.36 7.17
CA ASN A 73 15.03 8.23 6.95
C ASN A 73 13.80 7.41 6.52
N GLY A 74 13.96 6.50 5.55
CA GLY A 74 12.84 5.64 5.13
C GLY A 74 12.36 4.70 6.23
N ALA A 75 13.29 4.13 7.01
CA ALA A 75 12.94 3.33 8.18
C ALA A 75 12.18 4.15 9.25
N TYR A 76 12.55 5.43 9.44
CA TYR A 76 11.87 6.32 10.37
C TYR A 76 10.44 6.64 9.92
N LEU A 77 10.25 6.97 8.64
CA LEU A 77 8.93 7.32 8.08
C LEU A 77 7.95 6.13 8.07
N LYS A 78 8.47 4.90 7.92
CA LYS A 78 7.65 3.69 7.92
C LYS A 78 6.86 3.57 9.22
N GLY A 79 5.53 3.53 9.11
CA GLY A 79 4.60 3.47 10.24
C GLY A 79 4.32 4.81 10.95
N ARG A 80 4.92 5.92 10.50
CA ARG A 80 4.67 7.29 11.02
C ARG A 80 3.87 8.17 10.07
N VAL A 81 3.72 7.74 8.82
CA VAL A 81 2.88 8.37 7.81
C VAL A 81 1.83 7.36 7.33
N SER A 82 0.67 7.85 6.90
CA SER A 82 -0.45 7.00 6.46
C SER A 82 -0.25 6.41 5.06
N ALA A 83 0.53 7.09 4.21
CA ALA A 83 0.93 6.54 2.92
C ALA A 83 1.91 5.37 3.10
N PRO A 84 1.84 4.32 2.27
CA PRO A 84 2.85 3.28 2.26
C PRO A 84 4.23 3.85 1.90
N VAL A 85 5.27 3.36 2.58
CA VAL A 85 6.66 3.82 2.40
C VAL A 85 7.49 2.70 1.78
N VAL A 86 7.97 2.93 0.56
CA VAL A 86 9.00 2.12 -0.09
C VAL A 86 10.36 2.63 0.35
N VAL A 87 11.14 1.75 1.00
CA VAL A 87 12.48 2.08 1.49
C VAL A 87 13.50 1.49 0.54
N ALA A 88 14.20 2.35 -0.20
CA ALA A 88 15.33 1.96 -1.02
C ALA A 88 16.43 1.36 -0.14
N LYS A 89 16.81 0.11 -0.46
CA LYS A 89 17.86 -0.64 0.20
C LYS A 89 19.09 -0.66 -0.68
N ALA A 90 20.26 -0.53 -0.06
CA ALA A 90 21.51 -0.79 -0.76
C ALA A 90 21.65 -2.31 -0.96
N SER A 91 21.93 -2.72 -2.19
CA SER A 91 22.26 -4.10 -2.54
C SER A 91 23.72 -4.42 -2.22
N GLY A 92 24.07 -5.71 -2.19
CA GLY A 92 25.47 -6.12 -2.08
C GLY A 92 26.34 -5.56 -3.22
N PHE A 93 25.77 -5.43 -4.42
CA PHE A 93 26.46 -4.82 -5.57
C PHE A 93 26.75 -3.33 -5.34
N ASP A 94 25.83 -2.60 -4.71
CA ASP A 94 26.04 -1.19 -4.36
C ASP A 94 27.18 -1.02 -3.37
N VAL A 95 27.19 -1.86 -2.33
CA VAL A 95 28.26 -1.91 -1.33
C VAL A 95 29.60 -2.17 -2.03
N MET A 96 29.65 -3.16 -2.91
CA MET A 96 30.84 -3.51 -3.69
C MET A 96 31.34 -2.35 -4.56
N GLN A 97 30.45 -1.68 -5.28
CA GLN A 97 30.79 -0.53 -6.12
C GLN A 97 31.24 0.68 -5.28
N ALA A 98 30.62 0.90 -4.12
CA ALA A 98 31.02 1.93 -3.16
C ALA A 98 32.42 1.62 -2.58
N LEU A 99 32.69 0.37 -2.17
CA LEU A 99 34.02 -0.05 -1.70
C LEU A 99 35.09 0.08 -2.80
N ALA A 100 34.77 -0.27 -4.04
CA ALA A 100 35.69 -0.10 -5.17
C ALA A 100 36.04 1.38 -5.42
N ARG A 101 35.06 2.30 -5.26
CA ARG A 101 35.30 3.75 -5.31
C ARG A 101 36.13 4.22 -4.11
N ALA A 102 35.81 3.77 -2.90
CA ALA A 102 36.53 4.13 -1.68
C ALA A 102 38.00 3.66 -1.71
N ARG A 103 38.28 2.49 -2.30
CA ARG A 103 39.64 1.94 -2.45
C ARG A 103 40.57 2.84 -3.27
N LYS A 104 40.02 3.66 -4.17
CA LYS A 104 40.82 4.65 -4.92
C LYS A 104 41.40 5.74 -4.02
N VAL A 105 40.83 5.91 -2.82
CA VAL A 105 41.25 6.88 -1.81
C VAL A 105 42.15 6.20 -0.77
N SER A 106 41.70 5.10 -0.17
CA SER A 106 42.45 4.38 0.86
C SER A 106 42.10 2.88 0.92
N SER A 107 43.06 2.04 1.32
CA SER A 107 42.84 0.61 1.57
C SER A 107 42.23 0.33 2.96
N ARG A 108 42.20 1.33 3.85
CA ARG A 108 41.55 1.29 5.16
C ARG A 108 40.23 2.06 5.09
N ILE A 109 39.14 1.33 4.94
CA ILE A 109 37.82 1.89 4.64
C ILE A 109 36.91 1.73 5.85
N GLY A 110 36.24 2.82 6.24
CA GLY A 110 35.14 2.77 7.21
C GLY A 110 33.82 2.47 6.50
N VAL A 111 33.00 1.60 7.06
CA VAL A 111 31.61 1.38 6.60
C VAL A 111 30.69 1.63 7.79
N ILE A 112 29.73 2.53 7.61
CA ILE A 112 28.74 2.85 8.65
C ILE A 112 27.33 2.63 8.10
N SER A 113 26.62 1.66 8.68
CA SER A 113 25.28 1.24 8.28
C SER A 113 24.24 1.52 9.37
N TYR A 114 22.97 1.61 8.99
CA TYR A 114 21.87 1.83 9.93
C TYR A 114 21.45 0.52 10.59
N GLN A 115 21.33 0.50 11.92
CA GLN A 115 20.91 -0.62 12.79
C GLN A 115 21.76 -1.90 12.75
N GLN A 116 22.08 -2.44 11.58
CA GLN A 116 22.73 -3.75 11.42
C GLN A 116 24.07 -3.64 10.68
N PRO A 117 25.09 -4.41 11.08
CA PRO A 117 26.33 -4.53 10.32
C PRO A 117 26.08 -5.31 9.02
N LEU A 118 27.05 -5.26 8.11
CA LEU A 118 27.03 -6.03 6.86
C LEU A 118 27.94 -7.26 7.03
N PRO A 119 27.39 -8.42 7.46
CA PRO A 119 28.20 -9.61 7.74
C PRO A 119 28.97 -10.08 6.50
N GLU A 120 28.45 -9.85 5.30
CA GLU A 120 29.06 -10.20 4.02
C GLU A 120 30.42 -9.51 3.81
N LEU A 121 30.67 -8.40 4.50
CA LEU A 121 31.94 -7.68 4.41
C LEU A 121 33.08 -8.33 5.19
N ALA A 122 32.79 -9.21 6.16
CA ALA A 122 33.82 -9.92 6.91
C ALA A 122 34.64 -10.85 5.99
N ASP A 123 33.94 -11.72 5.25
CA ASP A 123 34.57 -12.63 4.30
C ASP A 123 35.21 -11.87 3.12
N PHE A 124 34.58 -10.77 2.70
CA PHE A 124 35.10 -9.91 1.65
C PHE A 124 36.44 -9.25 2.02
N SER A 125 36.55 -8.73 3.26
CA SER A 125 37.77 -8.11 3.78
C SER A 125 38.94 -9.08 3.72
N ALA A 126 38.74 -10.34 4.15
CA ALA A 126 39.74 -11.39 4.12
C ALA A 126 40.17 -11.76 2.69
N THR A 127 39.22 -11.85 1.76
CA THR A 127 39.47 -12.32 0.39
C THR A 127 40.20 -11.28 -0.47
N PHE A 128 39.90 -9.99 -0.30
CA PHE A 128 40.39 -8.93 -1.19
C PHE A 128 41.49 -8.04 -0.59
N GLY A 129 42.00 -8.38 0.60
CA GLY A 129 43.09 -7.63 1.24
C GLY A 129 42.70 -6.19 1.61
N LEU A 130 41.42 -5.97 1.92
CA LEU A 130 40.90 -4.68 2.37
C LEU A 130 40.79 -4.67 3.88
N THR A 131 41.14 -3.56 4.53
CA THR A 131 40.85 -3.37 5.95
C THR A 131 39.53 -2.61 6.07
N ILE A 132 38.45 -3.32 6.40
CA ILE A 132 37.11 -2.74 6.52
C ILE A 132 36.75 -2.63 8.00
N ALA A 133 36.64 -1.40 8.51
CA ALA A 133 36.12 -1.15 9.84
C ALA A 133 34.60 -0.88 9.76
N GLN A 134 33.80 -1.68 10.45
CA GLN A 134 32.35 -1.53 10.46
C GLN A 134 31.86 -0.87 11.75
N ARG A 135 30.89 0.04 11.63
CA ARG A 135 30.08 0.57 12.74
C ARG A 135 28.62 0.64 12.32
N THR A 136 27.74 0.66 13.32
CA THR A 136 26.31 0.88 13.11
C THR A 136 25.87 2.14 13.85
N TYR A 137 24.73 2.69 13.44
CA TYR A 137 24.11 3.81 14.14
C TYR A 137 22.59 3.65 14.16
N VAL A 138 21.94 4.27 15.14
CA VAL A 138 20.48 4.41 15.19
C VAL A 138 20.08 5.88 15.23
N THR A 139 20.85 6.69 15.96
CA THR A 139 20.64 8.14 16.11
C THR A 139 21.69 8.95 15.37
N ARG A 140 21.46 10.25 15.21
CA ARG A 140 22.43 11.17 14.59
C ARG A 140 23.67 11.32 15.46
N GLU A 141 23.50 11.27 16.77
CA GLU A 141 24.56 11.32 17.77
C GLU A 141 25.47 10.10 17.66
N ASP A 142 24.89 8.90 17.50
CA ASP A 142 25.65 7.66 17.26
C ASP A 142 26.48 7.77 15.98
N ALA A 143 25.88 8.28 14.90
CA ALA A 143 26.55 8.47 13.61
C ALA A 143 27.75 9.43 13.74
N ARG A 144 27.58 10.55 14.45
CA ARG A 144 28.67 11.51 14.72
C ARG A 144 29.79 10.87 15.55
N ALA A 145 29.43 10.13 16.59
CA ALA A 145 30.40 9.43 17.43
C ALA A 145 31.20 8.39 16.62
N ALA A 146 30.52 7.61 15.77
CA ALA A 146 31.16 6.63 14.90
C ALA A 146 32.13 7.29 13.91
N ILE A 147 31.76 8.39 13.25
CA ILE A 147 32.67 9.13 12.36
C ILE A 147 33.92 9.62 13.10
N LYS A 148 33.76 10.19 14.30
CA LYS A 148 34.87 10.67 15.12
C LYS A 148 35.81 9.54 15.52
N GLU A 149 35.25 8.38 15.87
CA GLU A 149 36.03 7.18 16.19
C GLU A 149 36.80 6.68 14.96
N MET A 150 36.15 6.58 13.80
CA MET A 150 36.80 6.19 12.54
C MET A 150 37.99 7.09 12.21
N LYS A 151 37.80 8.41 12.32
CA LYS A 151 38.88 9.40 12.11
C LYS A 151 40.04 9.19 13.09
N LYS A 152 39.75 8.98 14.37
CA LYS A 152 40.77 8.73 15.40
C LYS A 152 41.59 7.46 15.10
N ASN A 153 40.96 6.45 14.48
CA ASN A 153 41.59 5.19 14.09
C ASN A 153 42.31 5.25 12.72
N GLY A 154 42.47 6.46 12.16
CA GLY A 154 43.21 6.70 10.92
C GLY A 154 42.46 6.28 9.66
N ILE A 155 41.13 6.28 9.68
CA ILE A 155 40.32 6.08 8.48
C ILE A 155 40.14 7.41 7.77
N GLU A 156 40.42 7.42 6.47
CA GLU A 156 40.33 8.61 5.62
C GLU A 156 39.09 8.63 4.72
N VAL A 157 38.46 7.47 4.52
CA VAL A 157 37.30 7.29 3.65
C VAL A 157 36.22 6.46 4.33
N VAL A 158 34.97 6.93 4.27
CA VAL A 158 33.82 6.28 4.88
C VAL A 158 32.72 6.04 3.84
N VAL A 159 32.22 4.82 3.78
CA VAL A 159 31.07 4.41 2.98
C VAL A 159 29.80 4.42 3.84
N GLY A 160 28.73 5.04 3.35
CA GLY A 160 27.44 5.01 4.03
C GLY A 160 26.33 5.74 3.27
N ALA A 161 25.16 5.84 3.91
CA ALA A 161 24.04 6.64 3.43
C ALA A 161 24.31 8.15 3.58
N GLY A 162 23.37 9.00 3.12
CA GLY A 162 23.55 10.46 3.04
C GLY A 162 24.04 11.11 4.34
N LEU A 163 23.40 10.80 5.47
CA LEU A 163 23.83 11.32 6.78
C LEU A 163 25.30 10.98 7.10
N ILE A 164 25.75 9.77 6.78
CA ILE A 164 27.12 9.33 7.04
C ILE A 164 28.10 10.06 6.13
N THR A 165 27.77 10.22 4.85
CA THR A 165 28.64 10.93 3.91
C THR A 165 28.79 12.39 4.30
N ASP A 166 27.70 13.05 4.70
CA ASP A 166 27.72 14.46 5.09
C ASP A 166 28.58 14.66 6.35
N LEU A 167 28.36 13.82 7.37
CA LEU A 167 29.15 13.86 8.61
C LEU A 167 30.64 13.51 8.39
N ALA A 168 30.94 12.59 7.47
CA ALA A 168 32.32 12.27 7.11
C ALA A 168 33.02 13.50 6.53
N GLU A 169 32.36 14.21 5.62
CA GLU A 169 32.92 15.40 4.95
C GLU A 169 33.05 16.59 5.89
N GLU A 170 32.06 16.83 6.76
CA GLU A 170 32.16 17.80 7.86
C GLU A 170 33.36 17.52 8.76
N ALA A 171 33.69 16.23 8.97
CA ALA A 171 34.85 15.80 9.75
C ALA A 171 36.17 15.80 8.95
N GLY A 172 36.16 16.19 7.67
CA GLY A 172 37.33 16.19 6.78
C GLY A 172 37.75 14.81 6.29
N LEU A 173 36.84 13.84 6.29
CA LEU A 173 37.01 12.52 5.66
C LEU A 173 36.36 12.52 4.27
N THR A 174 36.75 11.58 3.42
CA THR A 174 36.05 11.36 2.14
C THR A 174 34.78 10.54 2.35
N GLY A 175 33.60 11.10 2.02
CA GLY A 175 32.33 10.39 2.05
C GLY A 175 32.01 9.70 0.72
N VAL A 176 31.83 8.37 0.74
CA VAL A 176 31.39 7.60 -0.43
C VAL A 176 29.94 7.15 -0.24
N PHE A 177 29.08 7.63 -1.12
CA PHE A 177 27.65 7.35 -1.05
C PHE A 177 27.33 5.92 -1.48
N LEU A 178 26.53 5.24 -0.65
CA LEU A 178 26.28 3.82 -0.78
C LEU A 178 25.37 3.47 -1.97
N TYR A 179 24.29 4.22 -2.19
CA TYR A 179 23.26 3.84 -3.17
C TYR A 179 23.72 4.05 -4.62
N SER A 180 23.34 3.11 -5.50
CA SER A 180 23.48 3.25 -6.95
C SER A 180 22.17 3.70 -7.59
N ALA A 181 22.27 4.21 -8.83
CA ALA A 181 21.12 4.49 -9.67
C ALA A 181 20.20 3.27 -9.85
N ALA A 182 20.75 2.05 -9.91
CA ALA A 182 19.99 0.83 -10.11
C ALA A 182 19.05 0.53 -8.93
N SER A 183 19.54 0.68 -7.70
CA SER A 183 18.71 0.43 -6.50
C SER A 183 17.66 1.50 -6.28
N ILE A 184 17.91 2.74 -6.73
CA ILE A 184 16.89 3.79 -6.72
C ILE A 184 15.81 3.51 -7.79
N ARG A 185 16.21 3.10 -9.01
CA ARG A 185 15.25 2.66 -10.03
C ARG A 185 14.36 1.52 -9.54
N GLN A 186 14.94 0.52 -8.89
CA GLN A 186 14.17 -0.57 -8.29
C GLN A 186 13.14 -0.04 -7.27
N ALA A 187 13.51 0.95 -6.45
CA ALA A 187 12.56 1.55 -5.50
C ALA A 187 11.41 2.31 -6.20
N PHE A 188 11.65 2.93 -7.36
CA PHE A 188 10.59 3.52 -8.17
C PHE A 188 9.69 2.44 -8.80
N ASP A 189 10.26 1.36 -9.32
CA ASP A 189 9.51 0.23 -9.88
C ASP A 189 8.60 -0.40 -8.81
N ASP A 190 9.15 -0.67 -7.62
CA ASP A 190 8.42 -1.18 -6.46
C ASP A 190 7.30 -0.22 -6.03
N ALA A 191 7.55 1.09 -6.04
CA ALA A 191 6.55 2.10 -5.70
C ALA A 191 5.42 2.18 -6.73
N LEU A 192 5.72 2.07 -8.01
CA LEU A 192 4.71 2.02 -9.07
C LEU A 192 3.83 0.77 -8.94
N GLU A 193 4.43 -0.39 -8.65
CA GLU A 193 3.69 -1.62 -8.41
C GLU A 193 2.76 -1.48 -7.20
N LEU A 194 3.28 -0.97 -6.09
CA LEU A 194 2.51 -0.75 -4.87
C LEU A 194 1.37 0.27 -5.06
N ALA A 195 1.63 1.36 -5.81
CA ALA A 195 0.62 2.34 -6.15
C ALA A 195 -0.50 1.73 -7.00
N ARG A 196 -0.17 0.85 -7.96
CA ARG A 196 -1.18 0.13 -8.75
C ARG A 196 -2.02 -0.80 -7.88
N LEU A 197 -1.41 -1.54 -6.97
CA LEU A 197 -2.12 -2.46 -6.06
C LEU A 197 -3.09 -1.69 -5.15
N THR A 198 -2.61 -0.63 -4.51
CA THR A 198 -3.45 0.23 -3.64
C THR A 198 -4.57 0.93 -4.40
N GLN A 199 -4.34 1.37 -5.65
CA GLN A 199 -5.39 1.90 -6.51
C GLN A 199 -6.41 0.82 -6.92
N LEU A 200 -5.99 -0.41 -7.20
CA LEU A 200 -6.89 -1.52 -7.51
C LEU A 200 -7.76 -1.90 -6.31
N GLU A 201 -7.18 -1.92 -5.10
CA GLU A 201 -7.92 -2.11 -3.85
C GLU A 201 -8.88 -0.95 -3.59
N ALA A 202 -8.42 0.29 -3.72
CA ALA A 202 -9.28 1.47 -3.59
C ALA A 202 -10.39 1.48 -4.65
N ASN A 203 -10.14 0.99 -5.87
CA ASN A 203 -11.15 0.83 -6.91
C ASN A 203 -12.05 -0.37 -6.68
N ARG A 204 -11.61 -1.42 -5.97
CA ARG A 204 -12.49 -2.49 -5.48
C ARG A 204 -13.39 -1.99 -4.36
N ILE A 205 -12.87 -1.16 -3.46
CA ILE A 205 -13.59 -0.59 -2.31
C ILE A 205 -14.54 0.54 -2.76
N ARG A 206 -14.11 1.48 -3.62
CA ARG A 206 -14.98 2.47 -4.29
C ARG A 206 -15.94 1.79 -5.28
N ARG A 207 -15.46 0.71 -5.90
CA ARG A 207 -16.18 -0.38 -6.58
C ARG A 207 -17.27 -1.06 -5.74
N GLY A 208 -17.23 -0.94 -4.41
CA GLY A 208 -17.71 -1.94 -3.46
C GLY A 208 -19.03 -2.55 -3.86
N PRO A 209 -19.11 -3.86 -4.19
CA PRO A 209 -20.16 -4.51 -5.01
C PRO A 209 -21.13 -3.68 -5.92
N ALA A 210 -20.83 -2.44 -6.29
CA ALA A 210 -21.83 -1.37 -6.28
C ALA A 210 -22.45 -1.04 -7.63
N ASN A 211 -22.00 -1.63 -8.73
CA ASN A 211 -22.68 -1.40 -10.02
C ASN A 211 -23.18 -2.68 -10.69
N GLU A 212 -22.73 -3.85 -10.25
CA GLU A 212 -23.30 -5.12 -10.71
C GLU A 212 -24.34 -5.69 -9.73
N SER A 213 -24.14 -5.55 -8.41
CA SER A 213 -25.03 -6.13 -7.40
C SER A 213 -26.22 -5.25 -6.98
N ARG A 214 -26.21 -3.95 -7.29
CA ARG A 214 -27.32 -3.02 -6.91
C ARG A 214 -28.66 -3.28 -7.60
N ARG A 215 -28.70 -4.19 -8.58
CA ARG A 215 -29.95 -4.70 -9.15
C ARG A 215 -29.90 -6.21 -9.08
N ALA A 216 -30.83 -6.83 -8.38
CA ALA A 216 -31.09 -8.26 -8.56
C ALA A 216 -31.47 -8.49 -10.04
N ARG A 217 -30.55 -9.01 -10.84
CA ARG A 217 -30.77 -9.23 -12.29
C ARG A 217 -31.40 -10.59 -12.55
N ARG A 218 -31.38 -11.49 -11.57
CA ARG A 218 -31.83 -12.88 -11.68
C ARG A 218 -33.19 -13.06 -11.02
N GLY A 219 -34.17 -13.56 -11.78
CA GLY A 219 -35.53 -13.83 -11.33
C GLY A 219 -35.83 -15.33 -11.28
N LEU A 220 -37.10 -15.68 -11.09
CA LEU A 220 -37.53 -17.09 -11.02
C LEU A 220 -37.08 -17.93 -12.22
N ASN A 221 -37.07 -17.33 -13.41
CA ASN A 221 -36.69 -17.98 -14.67
C ASN A 221 -35.19 -18.29 -14.79
N ASP A 222 -34.35 -17.69 -13.95
CA ASP A 222 -32.92 -17.98 -13.90
C ASP A 222 -32.60 -19.22 -13.06
N LEU A 223 -33.56 -19.72 -12.26
CA LEU A 223 -33.46 -20.98 -11.52
C LEU A 223 -33.75 -22.17 -12.46
N ARG A 224 -32.69 -22.82 -12.96
CA ARG A 224 -32.79 -23.91 -13.94
C ARG A 224 -33.09 -25.27 -13.29
N GLY A 225 -33.93 -26.08 -13.94
CA GLY A 225 -34.23 -27.46 -13.56
C GLY A 225 -35.73 -27.75 -13.50
N GLU A 226 -36.16 -28.93 -13.92
CA GLU A 226 -37.59 -29.29 -14.04
C GLU A 226 -38.03 -30.33 -13.00
N SER A 227 -37.19 -30.63 -12.01
CA SER A 227 -37.52 -31.57 -10.95
C SER A 227 -38.60 -31.03 -10.02
N GLU A 228 -39.34 -31.95 -9.39
CA GLU A 228 -40.37 -31.59 -8.40
C GLU A 228 -39.78 -30.76 -7.24
N ALA A 229 -38.54 -31.05 -6.83
CA ALA A 229 -37.83 -30.29 -5.80
C ALA A 229 -37.57 -28.83 -6.22
N MET A 230 -37.19 -28.60 -7.50
CA MET A 230 -37.00 -27.26 -8.04
C MET A 230 -38.32 -26.50 -8.14
N GLU A 231 -39.42 -27.18 -8.44
CA GLU A 231 -40.74 -26.55 -8.48
C GLU A 231 -41.22 -26.13 -7.09
N ARG A 232 -40.99 -26.98 -6.06
CA ARG A 232 -41.23 -26.61 -4.65
C ARG A 232 -40.37 -25.42 -4.21
N LEU A 233 -39.12 -25.34 -4.67
CA LEU A 233 -38.23 -24.20 -4.41
C LEU A 233 -38.79 -22.91 -5.03
N ARG A 234 -39.23 -22.95 -6.30
CA ARG A 234 -39.86 -21.79 -6.96
C ARG A 234 -41.11 -21.32 -6.24
N GLN A 235 -41.97 -22.24 -5.81
CA GLN A 235 -43.16 -21.91 -5.02
C GLN A 235 -42.80 -21.26 -3.68
N SER A 236 -41.77 -21.77 -3.01
CA SER A 236 -41.25 -21.20 -1.77
C SER A 236 -40.71 -19.78 -1.98
N VAL A 237 -39.96 -19.54 -3.05
CA VAL A 237 -39.46 -18.20 -3.42
C VAL A 237 -40.62 -17.22 -3.57
N VAL A 238 -41.66 -17.58 -4.32
CA VAL A 238 -42.84 -16.71 -4.53
C VAL A 238 -43.59 -16.44 -3.21
N LEU A 239 -43.69 -17.44 -2.33
CA LEU A 239 -44.34 -17.31 -1.04
C LEU A 239 -43.56 -16.35 -0.13
N TYR A 240 -42.26 -16.56 0.03
CA TYR A 240 -41.42 -15.76 0.92
C TYR A 240 -41.20 -14.34 0.40
N ALA A 241 -41.17 -14.13 -0.91
CA ALA A 241 -41.05 -12.81 -1.51
C ALA A 241 -42.17 -11.84 -1.09
N ARG A 242 -43.35 -12.34 -0.72
CA ARG A 242 -44.49 -11.52 -0.27
C ARG A 242 -44.40 -11.08 1.19
N SER A 243 -43.44 -11.63 1.95
CA SER A 243 -43.27 -11.38 3.37
C SER A 243 -42.08 -10.44 3.63
N PRO A 244 -42.18 -9.52 4.62
CA PRO A 244 -41.04 -8.73 5.07
C PRO A 244 -40.13 -9.50 6.07
N ALA A 245 -40.43 -10.76 6.37
CA ALA A 245 -39.65 -11.57 7.31
C ALA A 245 -38.26 -11.93 6.77
N THR A 246 -37.29 -12.08 7.67
CA THR A 246 -35.95 -12.60 7.35
C THR A 246 -36.03 -14.03 6.84
N VAL A 247 -35.34 -14.33 5.74
CA VAL A 247 -35.32 -15.66 5.12
C VAL A 247 -33.93 -16.27 5.27
N LEU A 248 -33.86 -17.49 5.81
CA LEU A 248 -32.64 -18.31 5.84
C LEU A 248 -32.62 -19.23 4.63
N ILE A 249 -31.58 -19.15 3.80
CA ILE A 249 -31.39 -20.00 2.62
C ILE A 249 -30.30 -21.03 2.94
N GLN A 250 -30.67 -22.30 2.99
CA GLN A 250 -29.74 -23.39 3.26
C GLN A 250 -29.45 -24.20 2.01
N GLY A 251 -28.19 -24.62 1.86
CA GLY A 251 -27.74 -25.44 0.73
C GLY A 251 -26.21 -25.50 0.67
N GLU A 252 -25.71 -26.50 -0.04
CA GLU A 252 -24.27 -26.75 -0.21
C GLU A 252 -23.56 -25.55 -0.88
N THR A 253 -22.24 -25.47 -0.68
CA THR A 253 -21.40 -24.48 -1.37
C THR A 253 -21.53 -24.65 -2.89
N GLY A 254 -21.76 -23.54 -3.61
CA GLY A 254 -21.95 -23.58 -5.07
C GLY A 254 -23.35 -23.96 -5.56
N SER A 255 -24.32 -24.23 -4.68
CA SER A 255 -25.72 -24.55 -5.06
C SER A 255 -26.53 -23.35 -5.59
N GLY A 256 -25.94 -22.16 -5.67
CA GLY A 256 -26.60 -20.97 -6.22
C GLY A 256 -27.56 -20.26 -5.25
N LYS A 257 -27.29 -20.29 -3.94
CA LYS A 257 -28.08 -19.60 -2.90
C LYS A 257 -28.31 -18.11 -3.20
N GLU A 258 -27.31 -17.43 -3.76
CA GLU A 258 -27.44 -16.03 -4.18
C GLU A 258 -28.52 -15.83 -5.25
N LEU A 259 -28.68 -16.78 -6.19
CA LEU A 259 -29.73 -16.72 -7.22
C LEU A 259 -31.13 -16.80 -6.59
N VAL A 260 -31.28 -17.59 -5.53
CA VAL A 260 -32.52 -17.71 -4.77
C VAL A 260 -32.81 -16.39 -4.04
N ALA A 261 -31.82 -15.79 -3.38
CA ALA A 261 -31.96 -14.49 -2.71
C ALA A 261 -32.36 -13.37 -3.69
N GLN A 262 -31.72 -13.32 -4.86
CA GLN A 262 -32.08 -12.37 -5.91
C GLN A 262 -33.50 -12.60 -6.44
N ALA A 263 -33.92 -13.86 -6.62
CA ALA A 263 -35.27 -14.19 -7.06
C ALA A 263 -36.32 -13.77 -6.03
N ILE A 264 -36.10 -14.03 -4.73
CA ILE A 264 -36.98 -13.57 -3.64
C ILE A 264 -37.14 -12.04 -3.69
N HIS A 265 -36.03 -11.30 -3.83
CA HIS A 265 -36.07 -9.85 -3.90
C HIS A 265 -36.85 -9.33 -5.13
N ARG A 266 -36.70 -9.96 -6.30
CA ARG A 266 -37.41 -9.53 -7.53
C ARG A 266 -38.90 -9.82 -7.52
N GLU A 267 -39.30 -10.97 -6.97
CA GLU A 267 -40.70 -11.36 -6.84
C GLU A 267 -41.42 -10.62 -5.70
N GLY A 268 -40.66 -9.88 -4.88
CA GLY A 268 -41.20 -9.11 -3.78
C GLY A 268 -42.03 -7.90 -4.24
N PRO A 269 -42.97 -7.42 -3.41
CA PRO A 269 -43.81 -6.29 -3.75
C PRO A 269 -42.97 -5.03 -4.00
N ARG A 270 -43.42 -4.14 -4.89
CA ARG A 270 -42.63 -3.00 -5.41
C ARG A 270 -42.05 -2.07 -4.33
N ASN A 271 -42.67 -2.03 -3.15
CA ASN A 271 -42.20 -1.24 -2.01
C ASN A 271 -40.96 -1.83 -1.31
N LEU A 272 -40.70 -3.14 -1.47
CA LEU A 272 -39.63 -3.92 -0.84
C LEU A 272 -38.66 -4.58 -1.85
N GLY A 273 -39.11 -4.81 -3.10
CA GLY A 273 -38.42 -5.63 -4.11
C GLY A 273 -37.87 -4.84 -5.30
N ALA A 274 -38.33 -5.15 -6.52
CA ALA A 274 -37.71 -4.81 -7.81
C ALA A 274 -37.21 -3.36 -8.09
N ASN A 275 -37.67 -2.34 -7.34
CA ASN A 275 -37.22 -0.95 -7.48
C ASN A 275 -36.36 -0.46 -6.29
N ARG A 276 -36.02 -1.35 -5.37
CA ARG A 276 -35.26 -1.07 -4.15
C ARG A 276 -33.86 -1.67 -4.25
N PRO A 277 -32.88 -1.18 -3.46
CA PRO A 277 -31.54 -1.73 -3.50
C PRO A 277 -31.53 -3.20 -3.06
N PHE A 278 -30.80 -4.03 -3.79
CA PHE A 278 -30.36 -5.34 -3.33
C PHE A 278 -28.86 -5.23 -3.04
N VAL A 279 -28.45 -5.56 -1.83
CA VAL A 279 -27.04 -5.55 -1.39
C VAL A 279 -26.69 -6.97 -0.99
N ALA A 280 -25.73 -7.58 -1.68
CA ALA A 280 -25.19 -8.88 -1.33
C ALA A 280 -23.78 -8.71 -0.76
N VAL A 281 -23.50 -9.37 0.35
CA VAL A 281 -22.17 -9.40 0.97
C VAL A 281 -21.80 -10.84 1.30
N ASN A 282 -20.57 -11.22 0.98
CA ASN A 282 -19.97 -12.45 1.48
C ASN A 282 -19.25 -12.13 2.79
N CYS A 283 -19.76 -12.66 3.91
CA CYS A 283 -19.21 -12.40 5.23
C CYS A 283 -17.84 -13.07 5.44
N GLY A 284 -17.57 -14.21 4.80
CA GLY A 284 -16.28 -14.90 4.85
C GLY A 284 -15.13 -14.14 4.16
N ALA A 285 -15.44 -13.19 3.28
CA ALA A 285 -14.46 -12.34 2.62
C ALA A 285 -14.07 -11.08 3.43
N ILE A 286 -14.78 -10.78 4.52
CA ILE A 286 -14.55 -9.62 5.37
C ILE A 286 -13.77 -10.06 6.61
N ALA A 287 -12.67 -9.35 6.93
CA ALA A 287 -11.94 -9.60 8.16
C ALA A 287 -12.82 -9.27 9.38
N GLU A 288 -12.80 -10.12 10.41
CA GLU A 288 -13.63 -9.97 11.62
C GLU A 288 -13.50 -8.58 12.26
N SER A 289 -12.27 -8.04 12.29
CA SER A 289 -11.98 -6.70 12.83
C SER A 289 -12.62 -5.55 12.05
N LEU A 290 -13.08 -5.78 10.82
CA LEU A 290 -13.71 -4.79 9.94
C LEU A 290 -15.22 -5.02 9.78
N LEU A 291 -15.74 -6.18 10.18
CA LEU A 291 -17.12 -6.58 9.94
C LEU A 291 -18.15 -5.58 10.49
N GLU A 292 -17.91 -5.08 11.71
CA GLU A 292 -18.80 -4.10 12.35
C GLU A 292 -18.81 -2.76 11.60
N SER A 293 -17.61 -2.27 11.23
CA SER A 293 -17.44 -1.04 10.44
C SER A 293 -18.05 -1.14 9.04
N GLU A 294 -18.04 -2.33 8.43
CA GLU A 294 -18.66 -2.58 7.13
C GLU A 294 -20.19 -2.65 7.23
N LEU A 295 -20.73 -3.36 8.23
CA LEU A 295 -22.17 -3.52 8.40
C LEU A 295 -22.83 -2.19 8.79
N PHE A 296 -22.30 -1.51 9.80
CA PHE A 296 -22.92 -0.35 10.43
C PHE A 296 -22.36 0.98 9.97
N GLY A 297 -21.19 0.98 9.32
CA GLY A 297 -20.50 2.20 8.95
C GLY A 297 -19.80 2.86 10.14
N HIS A 298 -19.19 4.01 9.88
CA HIS A 298 -18.63 4.85 10.93
C HIS A 298 -18.60 6.31 10.49
N GLU A 299 -18.75 7.21 11.45
CA GLU A 299 -18.54 8.64 11.22
C GLU A 299 -17.04 8.98 11.24
N GLU A 300 -16.69 10.11 10.65
CA GLU A 300 -15.32 10.61 10.67
C GLU A 300 -14.82 10.75 12.12
N GLY A 301 -13.64 10.19 12.42
CA GLY A 301 -13.04 10.28 13.75
C GLY A 301 -13.58 9.28 14.77
N ALA A 302 -14.42 8.31 14.39
CA ALA A 302 -14.94 7.28 15.28
C ALA A 302 -13.84 6.42 15.97
N PHE A 303 -12.69 6.23 15.32
CA PHE A 303 -11.51 5.55 15.89
C PHE A 303 -10.20 6.05 15.25
N THR A 304 -9.06 5.71 15.86
CA THR A 304 -7.72 6.04 15.33
C THR A 304 -7.49 5.30 14.01
N GLY A 305 -7.59 6.00 12.88
CA GLY A 305 -7.49 5.43 11.53
C GLY A 305 -8.78 5.48 10.71
N ALA A 306 -9.88 5.99 11.26
CA ALA A 306 -11.11 6.25 10.50
C ALA A 306 -10.83 7.20 9.32
N ARG A 307 -11.31 6.83 8.12
CA ARG A 307 -11.10 7.65 6.91
C ARG A 307 -11.89 8.96 7.02
N ARG A 308 -11.29 10.07 6.55
CA ARG A 308 -12.00 11.36 6.40
C ARG A 308 -13.18 11.19 5.44
N GLY A 309 -14.35 11.69 5.82
CA GLY A 309 -15.62 11.50 5.09
C GLY A 309 -16.53 10.37 5.59
N GLY A 310 -16.10 9.57 6.57
CA GLY A 310 -16.87 8.46 7.12
C GLY A 310 -17.04 7.28 6.15
N HIS A 311 -17.75 6.25 6.59
CA HIS A 311 -18.11 5.07 5.80
C HIS A 311 -19.59 4.75 5.99
N THR A 312 -20.35 4.71 4.89
CA THR A 312 -21.75 4.27 4.87
C THR A 312 -21.81 2.77 5.07
N GLY A 313 -22.53 2.31 6.11
CA GLY A 313 -22.69 0.88 6.38
C GLY A 313 -23.54 0.15 5.34
N LEU A 314 -23.37 -1.17 5.23
CA LEU A 314 -24.16 -2.02 4.35
C LEU A 314 -25.67 -1.98 4.68
N PHE A 315 -26.04 -1.82 5.95
CA PHE A 315 -27.43 -1.62 6.35
C PHE A 315 -28.03 -0.33 5.77
N GLU A 316 -27.24 0.75 5.79
CA GLU A 316 -27.64 2.03 5.21
C GLU A 316 -27.69 1.96 3.67
N ALA A 317 -26.74 1.25 3.04
CA ALA A 317 -26.75 1.01 1.61
C ALA A 317 -27.96 0.18 1.14
N ALA A 318 -28.46 -0.73 1.98
CA ALA A 318 -29.64 -1.56 1.73
C ALA A 318 -30.95 -0.90 2.20
N ASN A 319 -30.92 0.39 2.59
CA ASN A 319 -32.08 1.05 3.17
C ASN A 319 -33.33 0.94 2.27
N ARG A 320 -34.44 0.50 2.89
CA ARG A 320 -35.73 0.20 2.23
C ARG A 320 -35.66 -0.88 1.14
N GLY A 321 -34.59 -1.67 1.08
CA GLY A 321 -34.40 -2.77 0.15
C GLY A 321 -34.08 -4.08 0.86
N THR A 322 -33.15 -4.85 0.32
CA THR A 322 -32.79 -6.18 0.83
C THR A 322 -31.28 -6.30 0.99
N LEU A 323 -30.85 -6.77 2.17
CA LEU A 323 -29.47 -7.15 2.46
C LEU A 323 -29.39 -8.69 2.50
N PHE A 324 -28.58 -9.27 1.60
CA PHE A 324 -28.26 -10.69 1.58
C PHE A 324 -26.87 -10.90 2.18
N LEU A 325 -26.81 -11.76 3.20
CA LEU A 325 -25.60 -12.10 3.93
C LEU A 325 -25.25 -13.55 3.58
N ASP A 326 -24.25 -13.75 2.73
CA ASP A 326 -23.75 -15.08 2.38
C ASP A 326 -22.69 -15.53 3.40
N GLU A 327 -22.58 -16.84 3.60
CA GLU A 327 -21.64 -17.44 4.55
C GLU A 327 -21.79 -16.92 5.99
N ILE A 328 -23.04 -16.70 6.43
CA ILE A 328 -23.37 -16.51 7.84
C ILE A 328 -23.44 -17.88 8.54
N GLY A 329 -22.46 -18.15 9.41
CA GLY A 329 -22.38 -19.38 10.20
C GLY A 329 -20.99 -19.72 10.68
#